data_AF-X0ZS75-F1
#
_entry.id   AF-X0ZS75-F1
#
_cell.length_a   1.000
_cell.length_b   1.000
_cell.length_c   1.000
_cell.angle_alpha   90.00
_cell.angle_beta   90.00
_cell.angle_gamma   90.00
#
_symmetry.space_group_name_H-M   'P 1'
#
loop_
_entity.id
_entity.type
_entity.pdbx_description
1 polymer ?
#
loop_
_entity_poly.entity_id
_entity_poly.type
_entity_poly.pdbx_seq_one_letter_code
_entity_poly.pdbx_strand_id
1 'polypeptide(L)'
;MINSYSFGTITIDNNKFSKDLIIYSDKISSNWRRKTGHLLTETDFRDISLGKASHEEIQYFLLKFGSDMGLGVYAARGDKNKSYNGNTFKDIKNIRDKIPLQFDEATNKTIENIDVLWLQDNAIIAAFEIEHTTSIYSGLLRMSDLISMQPNIKIDLYLVAPNERREKVIEEINRPTFTKLKPPLPKICKFISYSKLKDKLKKLGVSPNFIKPDFINTIAESCLIE
;
A
#
# COMPACT_ATOMS: atom_id res chain seq x y z
N MET A 1 -11.13 -28.12 6.24
CA MET A 1 -10.45 -29.39 6.61
C MET A 1 -10.01 -30.11 5.34
N ILE A 2 -8.80 -30.67 5.29
CA ILE A 2 -8.32 -31.41 4.10
C ILE A 2 -9.12 -32.71 4.00
N ASN A 3 -9.86 -32.90 2.90
CA ASN A 3 -10.68 -34.08 2.67
C ASN A 3 -9.86 -35.24 2.08
N SER A 4 -8.97 -34.94 1.11
CA SER A 4 -8.18 -35.94 0.40
C SER A 4 -6.94 -35.35 -0.26
N TYR A 5 -5.91 -36.17 -0.44
CA TYR A 5 -4.70 -35.80 -1.20
C TYR A 5 -4.31 -36.94 -2.15
N SER A 6 -3.94 -36.59 -3.38
CA SER A 6 -3.32 -37.47 -4.37
C SER A 6 -2.23 -36.71 -5.14
N PHE A 7 -1.37 -37.43 -5.87
CA PHE A 7 -0.31 -36.76 -6.63
C PHE A 7 -0.89 -35.71 -7.59
N GLY A 8 -0.45 -34.45 -7.45
CA GLY A 8 -0.91 -33.32 -8.25
C GLY A 8 -2.30 -32.79 -7.90
N THR A 9 -2.93 -33.23 -6.81
CA THR A 9 -4.28 -32.78 -6.43
C THR A 9 -4.53 -32.85 -4.93
N ILE A 10 -5.15 -31.82 -4.38
CA ILE A 10 -5.65 -31.81 -3.00
C ILE A 10 -7.10 -31.32 -2.96
N THR A 11 -7.92 -31.91 -2.10
CA THR A 11 -9.31 -31.48 -1.85
C THR A 11 -9.41 -30.93 -0.44
N ILE A 12 -9.88 -29.69 -0.31
CA ILE A 12 -10.04 -29.00 0.97
C ILE A 12 -11.41 -28.34 0.98
N ASP A 13 -12.21 -28.62 2.01
CA ASP A 13 -13.59 -28.15 2.12
C ASP A 13 -14.41 -28.43 0.84
N ASN A 14 -14.26 -29.64 0.30
CA ASN A 14 -14.85 -30.13 -0.95
C ASN A 14 -14.42 -29.38 -2.24
N ASN A 15 -13.45 -28.47 -2.16
CA ASN A 15 -12.87 -27.79 -3.32
C ASN A 15 -11.59 -28.48 -3.75
N LYS A 16 -11.48 -28.79 -5.05
CA LYS A 16 -10.33 -29.46 -5.65
C LYS A 16 -9.31 -28.44 -6.17
N PHE A 17 -8.04 -28.64 -5.81
CA PHE A 17 -6.92 -27.81 -6.23
C PHE A 17 -5.84 -28.67 -6.88
N SER A 18 -5.26 -28.18 -7.98
CA SER A 18 -4.19 -28.85 -8.75
C SER A 18 -2.90 -28.02 -8.87
N LYS A 19 -2.87 -26.85 -8.21
CA LYS A 19 -1.71 -25.97 -8.12
C LYS A 19 -1.27 -25.87 -6.66
N ASP A 20 -0.03 -25.42 -6.44
CA ASP A 20 0.46 -25.14 -5.10
C ASP A 20 -0.43 -24.09 -4.41
N LEU A 21 -0.64 -24.28 -3.10
CA LEU A 21 -1.50 -23.44 -2.28
C LEU A 21 -0.92 -23.26 -0.88
N ILE A 22 -1.39 -22.24 -0.18
CA ILE A 22 -1.13 -22.06 1.26
C ILE A 22 -2.46 -22.18 2.01
N ILE A 23 -2.48 -23.02 3.05
CA ILE A 23 -3.62 -23.16 3.97
C ILE A 23 -3.34 -22.29 5.20
N TYR A 24 -4.21 -21.33 5.46
CA TYR A 24 -4.23 -20.54 6.68
C TYR A 24 -5.33 -21.07 7.60
N SER A 25 -5.35 -20.62 8.86
CA SER A 25 -6.41 -21.00 9.81
C SER A 25 -7.81 -20.53 9.40
N ASP A 26 -7.90 -19.44 8.61
CA ASP A 26 -9.15 -18.79 8.21
C ASP A 26 -9.48 -18.93 6.70
N LYS A 27 -8.53 -19.34 5.86
CA LYS A 27 -8.71 -19.37 4.39
C LYS A 27 -7.66 -20.21 3.66
N ILE A 28 -7.88 -20.38 2.35
CA ILE A 28 -6.96 -21.03 1.42
C ILE A 28 -6.50 -20.01 0.36
N SER A 29 -5.20 -19.96 0.09
CA SER A 29 -4.59 -19.17 -1.00
C SER A 29 -4.17 -20.10 -2.13
N SER A 30 -5.02 -20.23 -3.16
CA SER A 30 -4.90 -21.24 -4.24
C SER A 30 -4.02 -20.87 -5.43
N ASN A 31 -3.47 -19.65 -5.45
CA ASN A 31 -2.63 -19.13 -6.54
C ASN A 31 -1.18 -18.88 -6.10
N TRP A 32 -0.70 -19.65 -5.12
CA TRP A 32 0.65 -19.47 -4.62
C TRP A 32 1.67 -20.11 -5.57
N ARG A 33 2.84 -19.47 -5.72
CA ARG A 33 3.95 -19.99 -6.53
C ARG A 33 5.24 -19.84 -5.73
N ARG A 34 6.09 -20.87 -5.80
CA ARG A 34 7.47 -20.78 -5.32
C ARG A 34 8.19 -19.69 -6.11
N LYS A 35 8.96 -18.85 -5.42
CA LYS A 35 9.84 -17.86 -6.05
C LYS A 35 10.98 -18.53 -6.81
N THR A 36 11.40 -19.70 -6.35
CA THR A 36 12.40 -20.55 -7.02
C THR A 36 11.74 -21.89 -7.38
N GLY A 37 11.57 -22.16 -8.67
CA GLY A 37 10.64 -23.19 -9.19
C GLY A 37 10.57 -24.53 -8.43
N HIS A 38 11.72 -25.15 -8.14
CA HIS A 38 11.77 -26.47 -7.49
C HIS A 38 12.11 -26.43 -6.00
N LEU A 39 12.57 -25.30 -5.46
CA LEU A 39 13.11 -25.20 -4.11
C LEU A 39 12.27 -24.25 -3.27
N LEU A 40 11.80 -24.74 -2.13
CA LEU A 40 11.27 -23.90 -1.06
C LEU A 40 12.45 -23.21 -0.37
N THR A 41 12.47 -21.88 -0.39
CA THR A 41 13.51 -21.04 0.20
C THR A 41 12.94 -20.20 1.34
N GLU A 42 13.78 -19.61 2.19
CA GLU A 42 13.29 -18.67 3.21
C GLU A 42 12.44 -17.53 2.64
N THR A 43 12.71 -17.10 1.40
CA THR A 43 11.96 -16.01 0.75
C THR A 43 10.52 -16.38 0.41
N ASP A 44 10.23 -17.68 0.29
CA ASP A 44 8.89 -18.24 0.08
C ASP A 44 8.04 -18.16 1.35
N PHE A 45 8.69 -18.30 2.51
CA PHE A 45 8.03 -18.29 3.81
C PHE A 45 8.01 -16.91 4.46
N ARG A 46 8.94 -15.99 4.14
CA ARG A 46 8.98 -14.64 4.72
C ARG A 46 7.66 -13.90 4.60
N ASP A 47 7.04 -13.91 3.41
CA ASP A 47 5.76 -13.23 3.18
C ASP A 47 4.59 -13.90 3.95
N ILE A 48 4.69 -15.20 4.21
CA ILE A 48 3.71 -15.99 4.98
C ILE A 48 3.87 -15.73 6.49
N SER A 49 5.11 -15.76 6.98
CA SER A 49 5.48 -15.60 8.39
C SER A 49 5.36 -14.16 8.88
N LEU A 50 5.40 -13.16 8.00
CA LEU A 50 5.16 -11.76 8.35
C LEU A 50 3.69 -11.47 8.72
N GLY A 51 2.80 -12.45 8.57
CA GLY A 51 1.35 -12.30 8.71
C GLY A 51 0.77 -11.49 7.54
N LYS A 52 -0.44 -11.83 7.11
CA LYS A 52 -1.17 -10.96 6.16
C LYS A 52 -1.45 -9.64 6.86
N ALA A 53 -0.65 -8.62 6.56
CA ALA A 53 -0.88 -7.28 7.09
C ALA A 53 -2.27 -6.82 6.66
N SER A 54 -3.06 -6.25 7.57
CA SER A 54 -4.36 -5.67 7.21
C SER A 54 -4.18 -4.29 6.55
N HIS A 55 -5.24 -3.77 5.94
CA HIS A 55 -5.24 -2.40 5.44
C HIS A 55 -4.96 -1.42 6.60
N GLU A 56 -5.64 -1.61 7.73
CA GLU A 56 -5.53 -0.78 8.94
C GLU A 56 -4.12 -0.82 9.54
N GLU A 57 -3.44 -1.97 9.52
CA GLU A 57 -2.06 -2.11 9.99
C GLU A 57 -1.11 -1.22 9.19
N ILE A 58 -1.19 -1.32 7.85
CA ILE A 58 -0.32 -0.58 6.94
C ILE A 58 -0.61 0.93 7.02
N GLN A 59 -1.89 1.29 7.07
CA GLN A 59 -2.32 2.68 7.21
C GLN A 59 -1.83 3.28 8.52
N TYR A 60 -2.01 2.58 9.64
CA TYR A 60 -1.50 2.99 10.95
C TYR A 60 0.02 3.21 10.92
N PHE A 61 0.77 2.27 10.33
CA PHE A 61 2.22 2.40 10.26
C PHE A 61 2.68 3.60 9.43
N LEU A 62 2.06 3.88 8.28
CA LEU A 62 2.40 5.05 7.47
C LEU A 62 2.08 6.35 8.21
N LEU A 63 0.94 6.43 8.91
CA LEU A 63 0.57 7.59 9.73
C LEU A 63 1.55 7.80 10.89
N LYS A 64 1.80 6.73 11.66
CA LYS A 64 2.70 6.76 12.81
C LYS A 64 4.11 7.15 12.38
N PHE A 65 4.59 6.59 11.28
CA PHE A 65 5.93 6.87 10.78
C PHE A 65 6.09 8.31 10.27
N GLY A 66 5.10 8.83 9.53
CA GLY A 66 5.08 10.25 9.15
C GLY A 66 5.12 11.18 10.36
N SER A 67 4.27 10.91 11.35
CA SER A 67 4.24 11.64 12.63
C SER A 67 5.59 11.61 13.35
N ASP A 68 6.21 10.44 13.39
CA ASP A 68 7.47 10.19 14.07
C ASP A 68 8.68 10.88 13.41
N MET A 69 8.59 11.20 12.11
CA MET A 69 9.53 12.08 11.41
C MET A 69 9.24 13.58 11.63
N GLY A 70 8.24 13.91 12.46
CA GLY A 70 7.84 15.29 12.73
C GLY A 70 6.91 15.90 11.68
N LEU A 71 6.41 15.10 10.72
CA LEU A 71 5.47 15.59 9.71
C LEU A 71 4.05 15.73 10.28
N GLY A 72 3.25 16.57 9.61
CA GLY A 72 1.81 16.45 9.70
C GLY A 72 1.35 15.21 8.94
N VAL A 73 0.33 14.51 9.46
CA VAL A 73 -0.24 13.35 8.78
C VAL A 73 -1.75 13.46 8.66
N TYR A 74 -2.33 12.87 7.63
CA TYR A 74 -3.78 12.84 7.43
C TYR A 74 -4.20 11.44 7.03
N ALA A 75 -5.23 10.92 7.70
CA ALA A 75 -5.90 9.68 7.31
C ALA A 75 -7.15 10.03 6.50
N ALA A 76 -7.49 9.18 5.51
CA ALA A 76 -8.73 9.31 4.75
C ALA A 76 -9.92 9.62 5.66
N ARG A 77 -10.84 10.47 5.18
CA ARG A 77 -11.93 11.02 5.99
C ARG A 77 -12.77 9.94 6.68
N GLY A 78 -13.06 8.84 5.97
CA GLY A 78 -13.80 7.70 6.50
C GLY A 78 -13.04 6.87 7.54
N ASP A 79 -11.71 7.00 7.57
CA ASP A 79 -10.82 6.11 8.31
C ASP A 79 -10.29 6.72 9.60
N LYS A 80 -10.53 8.01 9.85
CA LYS A 80 -10.02 8.72 11.04
C LYS A 80 -10.38 8.05 12.38
N ASN A 81 -11.52 7.36 12.45
CA ASN A 81 -11.97 6.66 13.66
C ASN A 81 -11.50 5.21 13.74
N LYS A 82 -10.78 4.70 12.74
CA LYS A 82 -10.22 3.35 12.79
C LYS A 82 -9.09 3.28 13.82
N SER A 83 -8.82 2.07 14.28
CA SER A 83 -7.78 1.78 15.25
C SER A 83 -7.01 0.53 14.85
N TYR A 84 -5.74 0.48 15.24
CA TYR A 84 -4.92 -0.71 15.11
C TYR A 84 -4.19 -0.99 16.43
N ASN A 85 -4.24 -2.23 16.91
CA ASN A 85 -3.65 -2.66 18.19
C ASN A 85 -3.98 -1.72 19.38
N GLY A 86 -5.24 -1.29 19.49
CA GLY A 86 -5.70 -0.43 20.58
C GLY A 86 -5.33 1.06 20.45
N ASN A 87 -4.69 1.47 19.35
CA ASN A 87 -4.36 2.87 19.07
C ASN A 87 -5.28 3.42 17.99
N THR A 88 -6.05 4.47 18.27
CA THR A 88 -6.90 5.15 17.29
C THR A 88 -6.05 6.03 16.38
N PHE A 89 -6.41 6.16 15.10
CA PHE A 89 -5.66 7.04 14.19
C PHE A 89 -5.66 8.49 14.64
N LYS A 90 -6.78 8.96 15.19
CA LYS A 90 -6.91 10.31 15.79
C LYS A 90 -5.96 10.59 16.95
N ASP A 91 -5.46 9.56 17.61
CA ASP A 91 -4.53 9.71 18.75
C ASP A 91 -3.07 9.83 18.29
N ILE A 92 -2.81 9.67 16.98
CA ILE A 92 -1.47 9.84 16.40
C ILE A 92 -1.07 11.31 16.48
N LYS A 93 0.13 11.56 17.01
CA LYS A 93 0.70 12.91 17.10
C LYS A 93 0.73 13.57 15.71
N ASN A 94 0.50 14.88 15.66
CA ASN A 94 0.50 15.67 14.41
C ASN A 94 -0.53 15.23 13.36
N ILE A 95 -1.52 14.39 13.72
CA ILE A 95 -2.61 14.10 12.79
C ILE A 95 -3.46 15.35 12.55
N ARG A 96 -3.85 15.57 11.30
CA ARG A 96 -4.62 16.72 10.86
C ARG A 96 -6.08 16.31 10.68
N ASP A 97 -6.99 17.06 11.29
CA ASP A 97 -8.42 16.87 11.07
C ASP A 97 -8.88 17.31 9.69
N LYS A 98 -8.16 18.26 9.08
CA LYS A 98 -8.44 18.81 7.75
C LYS A 98 -7.14 18.97 6.97
N ILE A 99 -7.24 18.81 5.67
CA ILE A 99 -6.13 19.11 4.76
C ILE A 99 -6.05 20.65 4.65
N PRO A 100 -4.83 21.23 4.62
CA PRO A 100 -4.66 22.67 4.42
C PRO A 100 -5.36 23.15 3.14
N LEU A 101 -6.06 24.28 3.21
CA LEU A 101 -6.97 24.82 2.19
C LEU A 101 -6.25 25.39 0.94
N GLN A 102 -5.24 24.71 0.42
CA GLN A 102 -4.51 25.16 -0.77
C GLN A 102 -5.21 24.80 -2.08
N PHE A 103 -6.21 23.90 -2.04
CA PHE A 103 -6.88 23.40 -3.24
C PHE A 103 -8.36 23.78 -3.28
N ASP A 104 -8.94 23.76 -4.47
CA ASP A 104 -10.38 23.94 -4.67
C ASP A 104 -11.20 22.80 -4.04
N GLU A 105 -12.52 23.01 -3.91
CA GLU A 105 -13.41 22.06 -3.23
C GLU A 105 -13.42 20.67 -3.90
N ALA A 106 -13.35 20.63 -5.23
CA ALA A 106 -13.35 19.37 -5.97
C ALA A 106 -12.06 18.58 -5.72
N THR A 107 -10.91 19.26 -5.69
CA THR A 107 -9.60 18.65 -5.41
C THR A 107 -9.60 18.12 -3.98
N ASN A 108 -10.10 18.94 -3.04
CA ASN A 108 -10.24 18.56 -1.63
C ASN A 108 -11.06 17.27 -1.46
N LYS A 109 -12.18 17.12 -2.17
CA LYS A 109 -13.01 15.90 -2.13
C LYS A 109 -12.24 14.66 -2.61
N THR A 110 -11.41 14.80 -3.64
CA THR A 110 -10.58 13.70 -4.14
C THR A 110 -9.52 13.30 -3.12
N ILE A 111 -8.75 14.27 -2.60
CA ILE A 111 -7.65 14.01 -1.66
C ILE A 111 -8.12 13.57 -0.27
N GLU A 112 -9.34 13.95 0.15
CA GLU A 112 -9.92 13.51 1.43
C GLU A 112 -10.10 11.99 1.51
N ASN A 113 -10.12 11.30 0.37
CA ASN A 113 -10.31 9.86 0.26
C ASN A 113 -9.02 9.10 -0.09
N ILE A 114 -7.86 9.78 -0.11
CA ILE A 114 -6.56 9.11 -0.18
C ILE A 114 -6.23 8.57 1.21
N ASP A 115 -5.79 7.32 1.29
CA ASP A 115 -5.69 6.58 2.56
C ASP A 115 -4.77 7.26 3.58
N VAL A 116 -3.60 7.73 3.13
CA VAL A 116 -2.65 8.48 3.96
C VAL A 116 -2.02 9.62 3.16
N LEU A 117 -1.93 10.80 3.77
CA LEU A 117 -1.11 11.92 3.28
C LEU A 117 -0.06 12.30 4.32
N TRP A 118 1.12 12.66 3.84
CA TRP A 118 2.17 13.30 4.62
C TRP A 118 2.28 14.78 4.24
N LEU A 119 2.39 15.62 5.26
CA LEU A 119 2.40 17.06 5.14
C LEU A 119 3.64 17.63 5.80
N GLN A 120 4.36 18.47 5.08
CA GLN A 120 5.40 19.33 5.64
C GLN A 120 4.85 20.75 5.67
N ASP A 121 4.79 21.31 6.88
CA ASP A 121 4.04 22.54 7.18
C ASP A 121 2.57 22.42 6.75
N ASN A 122 2.21 23.04 5.64
CA ASN A 122 0.89 23.00 5.03
C ASN A 122 0.87 22.38 3.63
N ALA A 123 2.01 21.93 3.11
CA ALA A 123 2.11 21.32 1.79
C ALA A 123 2.04 19.79 1.90
N ILE A 124 1.26 19.16 1.03
CA ILE A 124 1.31 17.70 0.86
C ILE A 124 2.64 17.38 0.17
N ILE A 125 3.42 16.46 0.74
CA ILE A 125 4.70 16.01 0.17
C ILE A 125 4.64 14.57 -0.34
N ALA A 126 3.76 13.74 0.24
CA ALA A 126 3.54 12.38 -0.20
C ALA A 126 2.09 11.93 -0.01
N ALA A 127 1.62 11.09 -0.91
CA ALA A 127 0.30 10.49 -0.89
C ALA A 127 0.40 8.96 -1.09
N PHE A 128 -0.31 8.22 -0.24
CA PHE A 128 -0.29 6.76 -0.22
C PHE A 128 -1.70 6.23 -0.37
N GLU A 129 -1.86 5.36 -1.36
CA GLU A 129 -3.08 4.58 -1.56
C GLU A 129 -2.77 3.11 -1.28
N ILE A 130 -3.55 2.49 -0.39
CA ILE A 130 -3.29 1.18 0.18
C ILE A 130 -4.27 0.17 -0.43
N GLU A 131 -3.75 -0.68 -1.30
CA GLU A 131 -4.56 -1.65 -2.04
C GLU A 131 -4.50 -3.02 -1.38
N HIS A 132 -5.51 -3.34 -0.57
CA HIS A 132 -5.62 -4.63 0.12
C HIS A 132 -6.59 -5.60 -0.58
N THR A 133 -7.87 -5.25 -0.62
CA THR A 133 -8.96 -6.01 -1.26
C THR A 133 -9.77 -5.23 -2.28
N THR A 134 -9.66 -3.89 -2.26
CA THR A 134 -10.30 -2.95 -3.19
C THR A 134 -9.82 -3.12 -4.63
N SER A 135 -10.54 -2.51 -5.57
CA SER A 135 -10.08 -2.47 -6.96
C SER A 135 -9.00 -1.39 -7.07
N ILE A 136 -7.79 -1.82 -7.50
CA ILE A 136 -6.63 -0.94 -7.78
C ILE A 136 -7.04 0.26 -8.63
N TYR A 137 -8.01 0.06 -9.52
CA TYR A 137 -8.54 1.09 -10.39
C TYR A 137 -9.11 2.30 -9.64
N SER A 138 -9.79 2.09 -8.50
CA SER A 138 -10.40 3.19 -7.75
C SER A 138 -9.36 4.10 -7.10
N GLY A 139 -8.31 3.54 -6.53
CA GLY A 139 -7.19 4.30 -6.00
C GLY A 139 -6.40 5.04 -7.08
N LEU A 140 -6.14 4.37 -8.22
CA LEU A 140 -5.52 4.99 -9.39
C LEU A 140 -6.34 6.18 -9.94
N LEU A 141 -7.67 6.10 -9.93
CA LEU A 141 -8.52 7.21 -10.34
C LEU A 141 -8.36 8.42 -9.41
N ARG A 142 -8.30 8.24 -8.09
CA ARG A 142 -8.07 9.36 -7.15
C ARG A 142 -6.72 10.06 -7.42
N MET A 143 -5.68 9.29 -7.71
CA MET A 143 -4.37 9.81 -8.08
C MET A 143 -4.41 10.54 -9.43
N SER A 144 -5.10 9.97 -10.42
CA SER A 144 -5.32 10.59 -11.73
C SER A 144 -6.06 11.92 -11.62
N ASP A 145 -7.12 11.97 -10.81
CA ASP A 145 -7.92 13.17 -10.58
C ASP A 145 -7.06 14.26 -9.93
N LEU A 146 -6.27 13.92 -8.89
CA LEU A 146 -5.35 14.85 -8.25
C LEU A 146 -4.37 15.49 -9.26
N ILE A 147 -3.73 14.66 -10.10
CA ILE A 147 -2.77 15.15 -11.11
C ILE A 147 -3.45 15.97 -12.19
N SER A 148 -4.65 15.59 -12.62
CA SER A 148 -5.40 16.32 -13.65
C SER A 148 -5.82 17.70 -13.16
N MET A 149 -6.19 17.81 -11.88
CA MET A 149 -6.58 19.08 -11.25
C MET A 149 -5.39 19.97 -10.92
N GLN A 150 -4.24 19.38 -10.56
CA GLN A 150 -3.04 20.10 -10.15
C GLN A 150 -1.78 19.56 -10.89
N PRO A 151 -1.62 19.85 -12.19
CA PRO A 151 -0.57 19.23 -13.02
C PRO A 151 0.87 19.63 -12.65
N ASN A 152 1.04 20.76 -11.95
CA ASN A 152 2.35 21.25 -11.48
C ASN A 152 2.64 20.86 -10.02
N ILE A 153 1.80 20.03 -9.41
CA ILE A 153 1.96 19.62 -8.01
C ILE A 153 3.20 18.74 -7.86
N LYS A 154 4.00 19.01 -6.82
CA LYS A 154 5.19 18.21 -6.48
C LYS A 154 4.85 17.35 -5.27
N ILE A 155 4.20 16.21 -5.52
CA ILE A 155 3.86 15.21 -4.51
C ILE A 155 4.41 13.86 -4.97
N ASP A 156 5.08 13.16 -4.07
CA ASP A 156 5.44 11.77 -4.30
C ASP A 156 4.21 10.85 -4.12
N LEU A 157 3.88 10.07 -5.14
CA LEU A 157 2.71 9.18 -5.12
C LEU A 157 3.14 7.72 -4.94
N TYR A 158 2.46 7.00 -4.05
CA TYR A 158 2.77 5.61 -3.77
C TYR A 158 1.52 4.72 -3.76
N LEU A 159 1.60 3.60 -4.47
CA LEU A 159 0.67 2.47 -4.34
C LEU A 159 1.29 1.44 -3.40
N VAL A 160 0.62 1.18 -2.28
CA VAL A 160 1.10 0.28 -1.24
C VAL A 160 0.23 -0.97 -1.25
N ALA A 161 0.79 -2.14 -1.56
CA ALA A 161 -0.01 -3.37 -1.65
C ALA A 161 0.76 -4.63 -1.21
N PRO A 162 0.07 -5.75 -0.96
CA PRO A 162 0.71 -7.06 -0.84
C PRO A 162 1.57 -7.39 -2.06
N ASN A 163 2.64 -8.17 -1.85
CA ASN A 163 3.57 -8.57 -2.91
C ASN A 163 2.86 -9.28 -4.07
N GLU A 164 1.85 -10.08 -3.76
CA GLU A 164 1.10 -10.86 -4.75
C GLU A 164 0.25 -9.97 -5.68
N ARG A 165 -0.02 -8.72 -5.29
CA ARG A 165 -0.76 -7.75 -6.13
C ARG A 165 0.15 -6.91 -7.01
N ARG A 166 1.47 -7.02 -6.87
CA ARG A 166 2.46 -6.23 -7.61
C ARG A 166 2.21 -6.25 -9.11
N GLU A 167 2.17 -7.43 -9.73
CA GLU A 167 2.00 -7.55 -11.19
C GLU A 167 0.71 -6.88 -11.66
N LYS A 168 -0.38 -7.06 -10.93
CA LYS A 168 -1.67 -6.43 -11.21
C LYS A 168 -1.61 -4.90 -11.08
N VAL A 169 -0.90 -4.37 -10.08
CA VAL A 169 -0.71 -2.93 -9.93
C VAL A 169 0.06 -2.36 -11.13
N ILE A 170 1.15 -3.02 -11.53
CA ILE A 170 1.96 -2.62 -12.68
C ILE A 170 1.16 -2.68 -13.97
N GLU A 171 0.34 -3.72 -14.18
CA GLU A 171 -0.54 -3.83 -15.33
C GLU A 171 -1.57 -2.68 -15.37
N GLU A 172 -2.28 -2.45 -14.26
CA GLU A 172 -3.36 -1.45 -14.20
C GLU A 172 -2.83 -0.02 -14.36
N ILE A 173 -1.71 0.33 -13.72
CA ILE A 173 -1.16 1.69 -13.81
C ILE A 173 -0.64 2.01 -15.21
N ASN A 174 -0.16 1.02 -15.96
CA ASN A 174 0.34 1.20 -17.33
C ASN A 174 -0.76 1.20 -18.39
N ARG A 175 -2.05 1.15 -18.01
CA ARG A 175 -3.15 1.24 -18.97
C ARG A 175 -3.13 2.58 -19.72
N PRO A 176 -3.61 2.62 -20.99
CA PRO A 176 -3.63 3.83 -21.81
C PRO A 176 -4.25 5.06 -21.15
N THR A 177 -5.25 4.87 -20.30
CA THR A 177 -5.92 5.96 -19.56
C THR A 177 -4.94 6.74 -18.68
N PHE A 178 -4.00 6.05 -18.03
CA PHE A 178 -3.07 6.63 -17.06
C PHE A 178 -1.73 7.04 -17.70
N THR A 179 -1.29 6.33 -18.74
CA THR A 179 -0.06 6.67 -19.48
C THR A 179 -0.20 7.91 -20.36
N LYS A 180 -1.42 8.27 -20.76
CA LYS A 180 -1.71 9.49 -21.55
C LYS A 180 -1.86 10.77 -20.72
N LEU A 181 -1.84 10.67 -19.39
CA LEU A 181 -1.86 11.83 -18.50
C LEU A 181 -0.59 12.69 -18.68
N LYS A 182 -0.66 13.94 -18.23
CA LYS A 182 0.47 14.88 -18.26
C LYS A 182 0.72 15.41 -16.84
N PRO A 183 1.73 14.89 -16.12
CA PRO A 183 2.64 13.79 -16.52
C PRO A 183 1.97 12.39 -16.49
N PRO A 184 2.52 11.39 -17.22
CA PRO A 184 2.03 10.01 -17.16
C PRO A 184 2.12 9.42 -15.75
N LEU A 185 1.04 8.83 -15.25
CA LEU A 185 0.98 8.35 -13.87
C LEU A 185 2.06 7.28 -13.54
N PRO A 186 2.36 6.29 -14.41
CA PRO A 186 3.46 5.34 -14.17
C PRO A 186 4.84 5.97 -13.97
N LYS A 187 5.07 7.19 -14.47
CA LYS A 187 6.35 7.90 -14.33
C LYS A 187 6.52 8.54 -12.96
N ILE A 188 5.42 8.88 -12.30
CA ILE A 188 5.42 9.68 -11.07
C ILE A 188 4.93 8.90 -9.85
N CYS A 189 4.20 7.80 -10.06
CA CYS A 189 3.71 6.94 -9.00
C CYS A 189 4.56 5.68 -8.89
N LYS A 190 4.98 5.34 -7.66
CA LYS A 190 5.84 4.20 -7.35
C LYS A 190 5.09 3.14 -6.56
N PHE A 191 5.52 1.90 -6.64
CA PHE A 191 4.94 0.80 -5.86
C PHE A 191 5.75 0.54 -4.60
N ILE A 192 5.09 0.21 -3.49
CA ILE A 192 5.72 -0.24 -2.25
C ILE A 192 5.02 -1.53 -1.82
N SER A 193 5.78 -2.61 -1.65
CA SER A 193 5.21 -3.84 -1.10
C SER A 193 5.08 -3.79 0.42
N TYR A 194 4.06 -4.46 0.96
CA TYR A 194 3.89 -4.59 2.41
C TYR A 194 5.12 -5.19 3.09
N SER A 195 5.78 -6.18 2.47
CA SER A 195 6.98 -6.79 3.05
C SER A 195 8.14 -5.79 3.12
N LYS A 196 8.41 -5.04 2.05
CA LYS A 196 9.47 -4.01 2.04
C LYS A 196 9.18 -2.92 3.08
N LEU A 197 7.93 -2.48 3.19
CA LEU A 197 7.53 -1.50 4.21
C LEU A 197 7.74 -2.05 5.62
N LYS A 198 7.21 -3.24 5.94
CA LYS A 198 7.33 -3.85 7.26
C LYS A 198 8.77 -4.16 7.64
N ASP A 199 9.57 -4.70 6.72
CA ASP A 199 10.99 -4.98 6.95
C ASP A 199 11.77 -3.71 7.24
N LYS A 200 11.47 -2.62 6.52
CA LYS A 200 12.08 -1.32 6.76
C LYS A 200 11.67 -0.77 8.13
N LEU A 201 10.39 -0.83 8.48
CA LEU A 201 9.88 -0.39 9.78
C LEU A 201 10.54 -1.14 10.94
N LYS A 202 10.69 -2.48 10.82
CA LYS A 202 11.39 -3.30 11.82
C LYS A 202 12.85 -2.87 12.01
N LYS A 203 13.54 -2.54 10.93
CA LYS A 203 14.96 -2.13 10.96
C LYS A 203 15.15 -0.73 11.55
N LEU A 204 14.17 0.16 11.40
CA LEU A 204 14.29 1.56 11.81
C LEU A 204 14.05 1.76 13.32
N GLY A 205 13.34 0.85 14.00
CA GLY A 205 13.22 0.85 15.46
C GLY A 205 12.70 2.17 16.07
N VAL A 206 13.07 2.44 17.34
CA VAL A 206 12.50 3.49 18.21
C VAL A 206 13.16 4.87 18.03
N SER A 207 14.01 5.09 17.03
CA SER A 207 14.65 6.41 16.79
C SER A 207 14.42 6.97 15.38
N PRO A 208 13.17 7.37 15.08
CA PRO A 208 12.80 8.02 13.82
C PRO A 208 13.23 9.48 13.71
N ASN A 209 13.73 10.11 14.79
CA ASN A 209 14.09 11.54 14.85
C ASN A 209 15.17 12.00 13.84
N PHE A 210 15.83 11.09 13.13
CA PHE A 210 16.84 11.42 12.10
C PHE A 210 16.48 10.92 10.70
N ILE A 211 15.29 10.39 10.50
CA ILE A 211 14.88 9.82 9.22
C ILE A 211 14.18 10.89 8.40
N LYS A 212 14.78 11.22 7.25
CA LYS A 212 14.16 12.12 6.28
C LYS A 212 13.05 11.40 5.52
N PRO A 213 11.97 12.10 5.11
CA PRO A 213 10.85 11.50 4.37
C PRO A 213 11.28 10.72 3.11
N ASP A 214 12.36 11.15 2.46
CA ASP A 214 12.94 10.53 1.26
C ASP A 214 13.33 9.05 1.45
N PHE A 215 13.45 8.55 2.69
CA PHE A 215 13.73 7.14 2.93
C PHE A 215 12.71 6.22 2.24
N ILE A 216 11.46 6.68 2.09
CA ILE A 216 10.38 5.91 1.49
C ILE A 216 10.71 5.57 0.03
N ASN A 217 11.46 6.44 -0.65
CA ASN A 217 11.97 6.22 -2.01
C ASN A 217 12.99 5.06 -2.07
N THR A 218 13.62 4.69 -0.95
CA THR A 218 14.55 3.54 -0.91
C THR A 218 13.87 2.18 -0.90
N ILE A 219 12.57 2.15 -0.58
CA ILE A 219 11.76 0.91 -0.58
C ILE A 219 10.71 0.90 -1.70
N ALA A 220 10.54 2.03 -2.38
CA ALA A 220 9.66 2.18 -3.51
C ALA A 220 10.33 1.71 -4.80
N GLU A 221 9.55 1.11 -5.69
CA GLU A 221 10.00 0.66 -7.01
C GLU A 221 9.25 1.41 -8.12
N SER A 222 9.91 1.55 -9.27
CA SER A 222 9.31 2.17 -10.45
C SER A 222 8.14 1.33 -10.96
N CYS A 223 7.09 2.02 -11.40
CA CYS A 223 5.95 1.41 -12.07
C CYS A 223 6.12 1.32 -13.59
N LEU A 224 7.19 1.89 -14.16
CA LEU A 224 7.42 1.84 -15.60
C LEU A 224 7.80 0.43 -16.05
N ILE A 225 7.17 -0.01 -17.14
CA ILE A 225 7.58 -1.18 -17.90
C ILE A 225 8.55 -0.66 -18.97
N GLU A 226 9.77 -1.17 -18.98
CA GLU A 226 10.79 -0.90 -20.01
C GLU A 226 10.43 -1.56 -21.35
#